data_AF-A0A7S4RE66-F1
#
_entry.id   AF-A0A7S4RE66-F1
#
_cell.length_a   1.000
_cell.length_b   1.000
_cell.length_c   1.000
_cell.angle_alpha   90.00
_cell.angle_beta   90.00
_cell.angle_gamma   90.00
#
_symmetry.space_group_name_H-M   'P 1'
#
loop_
_entity.id
_entity.type
_entity.pdbx_description
1 polymer ?
#
loop_
_entity_poly.entity_id
_entity_poly.type
_entity_poly.pdbx_seq_one_letter_code
_entity_poly.pdbx_strand_id
1 'polypeptide(L)'
;FGSRAPEVRPAMRVKHAAAACLATLGALRTLQLPRPPFAGCCRALAGAAPSARAAVRRGALPLRLADGGAQLLESDGSVQRLVGEEGPAAAGELGDVEAVLPQEGDLEGITDLLIDGFWRVLEPKLLSERQWGPLASLWNTCTVGFERQVVRTSLGQNLARILIRPSILRPPGRSFEGHGLGLMLLPRGRPDAAPLAFCELCLLPTDGRKADDTAEVLAMLSFDGLSADAEPYLLNFCVARAFRRRGLGRALLGLAEDVVLRLWGRRRLYLHADEEEGASGFYLSAGYEFVGGRGDGEGKPRHMRKELGAREATGAEA
;
A
#
# COMPACT_ATOMS: atom_id res chain seq x y z
N PHE A 1 -37.79 40.24 15.67
CA PHE A 1 -37.67 40.36 14.20
C PHE A 1 -36.28 40.83 13.85
N GLY A 2 -35.49 40.02 13.15
CA GLY A 2 -34.16 40.41 12.68
C GLY A 2 -33.17 39.25 12.55
N SER A 3 -33.53 38.17 11.85
CA SER A 3 -32.56 37.15 11.42
C SER A 3 -31.90 37.63 10.12
N ARG A 4 -30.56 37.78 10.13
CA ARG A 4 -29.76 37.91 8.90
C ARG A 4 -29.19 36.54 8.55
N ALA A 5 -29.58 36.02 7.39
CA ALA A 5 -28.98 34.83 6.80
C ALA A 5 -27.55 35.12 6.32
N PRO A 6 -26.62 34.15 6.36
CA PRO A 6 -25.27 34.33 5.84
C PRO A 6 -25.26 34.33 4.31
N GLU A 7 -24.53 35.30 3.78
CA GLU A 7 -24.31 35.57 2.36
C GLU A 7 -23.37 34.50 1.76
N VAL A 8 -23.89 33.63 0.90
CA VAL A 8 -23.10 32.65 0.15
C VAL A 8 -22.49 33.35 -1.08
N ARG A 9 -21.18 33.57 -1.09
CA ARG A 9 -20.44 34.03 -2.28
C ARG A 9 -20.06 32.85 -3.17
N PRO A 10 -20.39 32.85 -4.48
CA PRO A 10 -19.98 31.77 -5.38
C PRO A 10 -18.60 32.01 -6.01
N ALA A 11 -17.84 30.91 -6.08
CA ALA A 11 -16.92 30.50 -7.15
C ALA A 11 -16.07 31.59 -7.87
N MET A 12 -14.84 31.79 -7.38
CA MET A 12 -13.76 32.42 -8.16
C MET A 12 -12.46 31.59 -8.20
N ARG A 13 -12.53 30.27 -7.93
CA ARG A 13 -11.36 29.35 -7.97
C ARG A 13 -11.26 28.47 -9.23
N VAL A 14 -12.20 28.56 -10.17
CA VAL A 14 -12.30 27.62 -11.31
C VAL A 14 -11.34 27.93 -12.47
N LYS A 15 -10.87 29.20 -12.60
CA LYS A 15 -9.98 29.60 -13.70
C LYS A 15 -8.53 29.08 -13.57
N HIS A 16 -8.10 28.64 -12.40
CA HIS A 16 -6.73 28.16 -12.19
C HIS A 16 -6.55 26.66 -12.49
N ALA A 17 -7.59 25.84 -12.35
CA ALA A 17 -7.50 24.40 -12.64
C ALA A 17 -7.36 24.10 -14.14
N ALA A 18 -8.08 24.84 -15.00
CA ALA A 18 -7.96 24.70 -16.46
C ALA A 18 -6.61 25.21 -17.00
N ALA A 19 -6.06 26.27 -16.39
CA ALA A 19 -4.75 26.81 -16.75
C ALA A 19 -3.59 25.89 -16.34
N ALA A 20 -3.71 25.20 -15.20
CA ALA A 20 -2.72 24.20 -14.76
C ALA A 20 -2.68 22.99 -15.69
N CYS A 21 -3.83 22.50 -16.19
CA CYS A 21 -3.88 21.39 -17.14
C CYS A 21 -3.22 21.75 -18.50
N LEU A 22 -3.45 22.96 -19.01
CA LEU A 22 -2.80 23.45 -20.22
C LEU A 22 -1.29 23.72 -20.02
N ALA A 23 -0.87 24.12 -18.82
CA ALA A 23 0.55 24.31 -18.49
C ALA A 23 1.30 22.96 -18.38
N THR A 24 0.69 21.93 -17.80
CA THR A 24 1.27 20.58 -17.72
C THR A 24 1.34 19.90 -19.10
N LEU A 25 0.32 20.10 -19.94
CA LEU A 25 0.34 19.67 -21.35
C LEU A 25 1.34 20.48 -22.20
N GLY A 26 1.57 21.75 -21.87
CA GLY A 26 2.58 22.61 -22.49
C GLY A 26 4.00 22.21 -22.12
N ALA A 27 4.26 21.86 -20.86
CA ALA A 27 5.56 21.40 -20.37
C ALA A 27 5.95 20.03 -20.98
N LEU A 28 5.00 19.11 -21.14
CA LEU A 28 5.20 17.84 -21.85
C LEU A 28 5.50 18.02 -23.35
N ARG A 29 5.22 19.19 -23.93
CA ARG A 29 5.55 19.53 -25.32
C ARG A 29 7.02 19.94 -25.52
N THR A 30 7.74 20.27 -24.44
CA THR A 30 9.16 20.65 -24.47
C THR A 30 10.12 19.47 -24.30
N LEU A 31 9.62 18.33 -23.84
CA LEU A 31 10.32 17.05 -23.93
C LEU A 31 10.18 16.55 -25.37
N GLN A 32 11.24 16.71 -26.17
CA GLN A 32 11.34 16.16 -27.53
C GLN A 32 11.38 14.62 -27.49
N LEU A 33 10.23 14.00 -27.27
CA LEU A 33 10.03 12.59 -27.59
C LEU A 33 9.54 12.49 -29.05
N PRO A 34 10.03 11.51 -29.81
CA PRO A 34 9.64 11.33 -31.21
C PRO A 34 8.12 11.13 -31.31
N ARG A 35 7.46 11.95 -32.12
CA ARG A 35 6.01 11.92 -32.34
C ARG A 35 5.63 10.68 -33.16
N PRO A 36 4.80 9.75 -32.66
CA PRO A 36 4.06 8.85 -33.55
C PRO A 36 2.95 9.64 -34.28
N PRO A 37 2.52 9.20 -35.48
CA PRO A 37 1.47 9.87 -36.23
C PRO A 37 0.12 9.69 -35.53
N PHE A 38 -0.38 10.79 -34.94
CA PHE A 38 -1.73 10.88 -34.38
C PHE A 38 -2.72 11.30 -35.47
N ALA A 39 -3.38 10.33 -36.08
CA ALA A 39 -4.63 10.54 -36.80
C ALA A 39 -5.58 9.37 -36.48
N GLY A 40 -6.64 9.63 -35.70
CA GLY A 40 -7.77 8.71 -35.55
C GLY A 40 -8.09 8.18 -34.15
N CYS A 41 -8.03 8.98 -33.08
CA CYS A 41 -8.28 8.51 -31.70
C CYS A 41 -9.60 9.01 -31.08
N CYS A 42 -10.71 9.05 -31.83
CA CYS A 42 -12.01 9.48 -31.28
C CYS A 42 -13.16 8.47 -31.46
N ARG A 43 -12.89 7.17 -31.70
CA ARG A 43 -13.98 6.18 -31.88
C ARG A 43 -13.83 4.81 -31.21
N ALA A 44 -12.95 4.64 -30.23
CA ALA A 44 -12.76 3.34 -29.57
C ALA A 44 -12.49 3.43 -28.06
N LEU A 45 -13.42 3.99 -27.29
CA LEU A 45 -13.40 3.90 -25.81
C LEU A 45 -14.75 3.41 -25.23
N ALA A 46 -15.53 2.67 -26.02
CA ALA A 46 -16.63 1.87 -25.52
C ALA A 46 -16.35 0.41 -25.89
N GLY A 47 -15.97 -0.41 -24.91
CA GLY A 47 -15.88 -1.86 -25.06
C GLY A 47 -14.55 -2.41 -25.61
N ALA A 48 -13.40 -1.93 -25.14
CA ALA A 48 -12.17 -2.69 -25.31
C ALA A 48 -12.25 -3.96 -24.44
N ALA A 49 -12.64 -5.08 -25.05
CA ALA A 49 -12.45 -6.40 -24.47
C ALA A 49 -10.96 -6.56 -24.09
N PRO A 50 -10.64 -7.21 -22.96
CA PRO A 50 -9.27 -7.37 -22.50
C PRO A 50 -8.45 -8.04 -23.62
N SER A 51 -7.53 -7.27 -24.19
CA SER A 51 -6.56 -7.76 -25.15
C SER A 51 -5.83 -8.92 -24.49
N ALA A 52 -5.87 -10.10 -25.13
CA ALA A 52 -5.14 -11.30 -24.76
C ALA A 52 -3.62 -11.06 -24.93
N ARG A 53 -3.05 -10.16 -24.13
CA ARG A 53 -1.63 -10.17 -23.83
C ARG A 53 -1.36 -11.52 -23.21
N ALA A 54 -0.41 -12.26 -23.80
CA ALA A 54 0.09 -13.51 -23.24
C ALA A 54 0.25 -13.31 -21.73
N ALA A 55 -0.56 -14.02 -20.95
CA ALA A 55 -0.59 -13.88 -19.51
C ALA A 55 0.83 -14.16 -19.01
N VAL A 56 1.55 -13.09 -18.67
CA VAL A 56 2.76 -13.19 -17.88
C VAL A 56 2.28 -13.90 -16.62
N ARG A 57 2.65 -15.19 -16.50
CA ARG A 57 2.21 -16.04 -15.39
C ARG A 57 2.53 -15.27 -14.11
N ARG A 58 1.50 -14.96 -13.31
CA ARG A 58 1.72 -14.31 -12.02
C ARG A 58 2.50 -15.29 -11.18
N GLY A 59 3.69 -14.87 -10.77
CA GLY A 59 4.71 -15.74 -10.22
C GLY A 59 4.88 -15.60 -8.72
N ALA A 60 3.91 -15.01 -8.01
CA ALA A 60 3.98 -14.78 -6.56
C ALA A 60 4.65 -15.96 -5.83
N LEU A 61 5.71 -15.66 -5.07
CA LEU A 61 6.56 -16.69 -4.47
C LEU A 61 6.01 -17.06 -3.09
N PRO A 62 5.60 -18.32 -2.84
CA PRO A 62 5.21 -18.76 -1.50
C PRO A 62 6.29 -18.43 -0.46
N LEU A 63 5.89 -17.90 0.70
CA LEU A 63 6.84 -17.49 1.73
C LEU A 63 7.81 -18.59 2.16
N ARG A 64 7.36 -19.85 2.17
CA ARG A 64 8.19 -21.02 2.49
C ARG A 64 9.39 -21.21 1.53
N LEU A 65 9.30 -20.68 0.32
CA LEU A 65 10.35 -20.76 -0.70
C LEU A 65 11.27 -19.54 -0.69
N ALA A 66 10.94 -18.49 0.07
CA ALA A 66 11.77 -17.31 0.22
C ALA A 66 12.90 -17.53 1.23
N ASP A 67 14.01 -16.81 1.06
CA ASP A 67 15.10 -16.82 2.05
C ASP A 67 14.61 -16.26 3.40
N GLY A 68 14.83 -17.01 4.48
CA GLY A 68 14.23 -16.78 5.81
C GLY A 68 12.85 -17.43 6.04
N GLY A 69 12.22 -17.98 4.99
CA GLY A 69 10.89 -18.60 5.06
C GLY A 69 10.81 -19.79 6.02
N ALA A 70 11.80 -20.69 5.97
CA ALA A 70 11.86 -21.85 6.86
C ALA A 70 11.94 -21.47 8.35
N GLN A 71 12.80 -20.50 8.70
CA GLN A 71 12.91 -19.98 10.08
C GLN A 71 11.60 -19.39 10.60
N LEU A 72 10.83 -18.74 9.72
CA LEU A 72 9.53 -18.20 10.10
C LEU A 72 8.51 -19.31 10.43
N LEU A 73 8.59 -20.45 9.75
CA LEU A 73 7.65 -21.57 9.91
C LEU A 73 7.92 -22.45 11.13
N GLU A 74 9.18 -22.55 11.54
CA GLU A 74 9.59 -23.34 12.71
C GLU A 74 9.05 -22.79 14.03
N SER A 75 8.60 -21.53 14.05
CA SER A 75 8.43 -20.79 15.29
C SER A 75 6.99 -20.63 15.80
N ASP A 76 5.94 -20.88 14.99
CA ASP A 76 4.54 -20.81 15.45
C ASP A 76 3.52 -21.47 14.49
N GLY A 77 2.58 -22.24 15.06
CA GLY A 77 1.49 -22.86 14.33
C GLY A 77 0.49 -21.86 13.72
N SER A 78 0.39 -20.61 14.23
CA SER A 78 -0.46 -19.59 13.61
C SER A 78 0.06 -19.14 12.24
N VAL A 79 1.39 -19.08 12.08
CA VAL A 79 2.02 -18.71 10.81
C VAL A 79 1.93 -19.86 9.81
N GLN A 80 2.08 -21.10 10.28
CA GLN A 80 1.94 -22.29 9.44
C GLN A 80 0.59 -22.36 8.71
N ARG A 81 -0.51 -21.89 9.34
CA ARG A 81 -1.83 -21.82 8.68
C ARG A 81 -1.83 -20.90 7.45
N LEU A 82 -1.11 -19.79 7.50
CA LEU A 82 -1.00 -18.83 6.40
C LEU A 82 -0.02 -19.27 5.32
N VAL A 83 0.97 -20.09 5.66
CA VAL A 83 2.05 -20.49 4.74
C VAL A 83 1.82 -21.89 4.14
N GLY A 84 0.77 -22.58 4.58
CA GLY A 84 0.15 -23.66 3.81
C GLY A 84 0.67 -25.07 4.10
N GLU A 85 1.08 -25.36 5.33
CA GLU A 85 1.21 -26.77 5.73
C GLU A 85 -0.18 -27.38 5.94
N GLU A 86 -0.36 -28.60 5.42
CA GLU A 86 -1.59 -29.38 5.36
C GLU A 86 -2.06 -29.82 6.77
N GLY A 87 -2.47 -28.87 7.60
CA GLY A 87 -3.32 -29.18 8.75
C GLY A 87 -4.73 -29.54 8.25
N PRO A 88 -5.44 -30.50 8.89
CA PRO A 88 -6.83 -30.77 8.56
C PRO A 88 -7.59 -29.45 8.63
N ALA A 89 -8.21 -29.07 7.51
CA ALA A 89 -8.84 -27.78 7.31
C ALA A 89 -9.81 -27.50 8.46
N ALA A 90 -9.37 -26.73 9.46
CA ALA A 90 -10.25 -26.13 10.42
C ALA A 90 -11.14 -25.20 9.62
N ALA A 91 -12.39 -25.62 9.43
CA ALA A 91 -13.37 -25.11 8.48
C ALA A 91 -13.83 -23.68 8.79
N GLY A 92 -12.91 -22.72 8.65
CA GLY A 92 -13.20 -21.30 8.60
C GLY A 92 -12.89 -20.74 7.20
N GLU A 93 -13.58 -19.66 6.81
CA GLU A 93 -13.40 -18.96 5.54
C GLU A 93 -11.94 -18.51 5.25
N LEU A 94 -11.06 -18.55 6.25
CA LEU A 94 -9.64 -18.22 6.17
C LEU A 94 -8.74 -19.41 5.74
N GLY A 95 -9.26 -20.64 5.67
CA GLY A 95 -8.45 -21.83 5.41
C GLY A 95 -7.85 -21.90 4.00
N ASP A 96 -8.35 -21.09 3.08
CA ASP A 96 -7.98 -21.12 1.66
C ASP A 96 -7.12 -19.92 1.22
N VAL A 97 -6.29 -19.39 2.12
CA VAL A 97 -5.31 -18.35 1.78
C VAL A 97 -3.87 -18.84 1.93
N GLU A 98 -2.98 -18.21 1.16
CA GLU A 98 -1.53 -18.41 1.17
C GLU A 98 -0.83 -17.06 1.21
N ALA A 99 0.16 -16.93 2.10
CA ALA A 99 1.04 -15.78 2.17
C ALA A 99 2.22 -15.93 1.20
N VAL A 100 2.47 -14.90 0.40
CA VAL A 100 3.43 -14.90 -0.69
C VAL A 100 4.23 -13.59 -0.74
N LEU A 101 5.40 -13.62 -1.37
CA LEU A 101 6.12 -12.43 -1.81
C LEU A 101 5.65 -12.03 -3.21
N PRO A 102 5.41 -10.74 -3.45
CA PRO A 102 5.03 -10.27 -4.77
C PRO A 102 6.19 -10.38 -5.76
N GLN A 103 5.85 -10.67 -7.00
CA GLN A 103 6.72 -10.57 -8.16
C GLN A 103 6.29 -9.44 -9.09
N GLU A 104 7.05 -9.19 -10.16
CA GLU A 104 6.79 -8.09 -11.08
C GLU A 104 5.39 -8.19 -11.72
N GLY A 105 4.94 -9.42 -12.01
CA GLY A 105 3.60 -9.70 -12.54
C GLY A 105 2.44 -9.38 -11.57
N ASP A 106 2.73 -9.24 -10.27
CA ASP A 106 1.72 -8.98 -9.24
C ASP A 106 1.51 -7.49 -8.98
N LEU A 107 2.43 -6.62 -9.43
CA LEU A 107 2.41 -5.18 -9.15
C LEU A 107 1.12 -4.51 -9.64
N GLU A 108 0.54 -4.97 -10.74
CA GLU A 108 -0.73 -4.44 -11.24
C GLU A 108 -1.90 -4.78 -10.29
N GLY A 109 -1.98 -6.02 -9.82
CA GLY A 109 -3.01 -6.43 -8.86
C GLY A 109 -2.87 -5.71 -7.51
N ILE A 110 -1.62 -5.50 -7.05
CA ILE A 110 -1.35 -4.75 -5.82
C ILE A 110 -1.71 -3.27 -6.00
N THR A 111 -1.36 -2.67 -7.14
CA THR A 111 -1.70 -1.29 -7.46
C THR A 111 -3.22 -1.08 -7.41
N ASP A 112 -3.99 -2.00 -7.99
CA ASP A 112 -5.45 -1.93 -7.98
C ASP A 112 -6.03 -2.04 -6.57
N LEU A 113 -5.46 -2.95 -5.77
CA LEU A 113 -5.83 -3.12 -4.38
C LEU A 113 -5.53 -1.87 -3.53
N LEU A 114 -4.38 -1.19 -3.77
CA LEU A 114 -4.03 0.04 -3.08
C LEU A 114 -4.93 1.20 -3.50
N ILE A 115 -5.21 1.36 -4.79
CA ILE A 115 -6.10 2.43 -5.28
C ILE A 115 -7.51 2.26 -4.72
N ASP A 116 -8.04 1.04 -4.65
CA ASP A 116 -9.33 0.76 -3.99
C ASP A 116 -9.26 0.99 -2.47
N GLY A 117 -8.17 0.52 -1.84
CA GLY A 117 -7.94 0.64 -0.40
C GLY A 117 -7.82 2.08 0.09
N PHE A 118 -7.19 2.94 -0.72
CA PHE A 118 -6.87 4.34 -0.42
C PHE A 118 -7.68 5.32 -1.27
N TRP A 119 -8.87 4.92 -1.75
CA TRP A 119 -9.72 5.74 -2.62
C TRP A 119 -9.97 7.16 -2.08
N ARG A 120 -10.05 7.34 -0.75
CA ARG A 120 -10.22 8.65 -0.11
C ARG A 120 -9.08 9.65 -0.38
N VAL A 121 -7.87 9.17 -0.66
CA VAL A 121 -6.73 10.04 -1.01
C VAL A 121 -6.90 10.55 -2.44
N LEU A 122 -7.57 9.75 -3.28
CA LEU A 122 -7.82 10.04 -4.68
C LEU A 122 -9.09 10.89 -4.87
N GLU A 123 -10.15 10.62 -4.12
CA GLU A 123 -11.46 11.26 -4.26
C GLU A 123 -11.42 12.80 -4.29
N PRO A 124 -10.67 13.51 -3.42
CA PRO A 124 -10.56 14.97 -3.48
C PRO A 124 -9.93 15.52 -4.78
N LYS A 125 -9.22 14.68 -5.54
CA LYS A 125 -8.60 15.04 -6.84
C LYS A 125 -9.59 14.88 -8.01
N LEU A 126 -10.72 14.22 -7.78
CA LEU A 126 -11.72 13.92 -8.80
C LEU A 126 -12.73 15.07 -8.94
N LEU A 127 -13.20 15.29 -10.17
CA LEU A 127 -14.24 16.25 -10.47
C LEU A 127 -15.61 15.58 -10.33
N SER A 128 -16.56 16.32 -9.75
CA SER A 128 -17.95 15.88 -9.67
C SER A 128 -18.60 15.87 -11.06
N GLU A 129 -19.10 14.72 -11.49
CA GLU A 129 -19.82 14.58 -12.77
C GLU A 129 -21.08 15.45 -12.83
N ARG A 130 -21.73 15.69 -11.69
CA ARG A 130 -22.90 16.58 -11.61
C ARG A 130 -22.57 18.02 -12.02
N GLN A 131 -21.35 18.47 -11.75
CA GLN A 131 -20.92 19.85 -12.02
C GLN A 131 -20.24 19.99 -13.39
N TRP A 132 -19.51 18.96 -13.82
CA TRP A 132 -18.62 19.02 -15.00
C TRP A 132 -19.06 18.13 -16.16
N GLY A 133 -20.13 17.33 -15.99
CA GLY A 133 -20.66 16.45 -17.01
C GLY A 133 -19.61 15.48 -17.58
N PRO A 134 -19.59 15.24 -18.91
CA PRO A 134 -18.64 14.32 -19.54
C PRO A 134 -17.15 14.69 -19.35
N LEU A 135 -16.83 15.97 -19.14
CA LEU A 135 -15.44 16.39 -18.91
C LEU A 135 -14.90 15.85 -17.58
N ALA A 136 -15.76 15.69 -16.56
CA ALA A 136 -15.37 15.05 -15.31
C ALA A 136 -15.01 13.58 -15.53
N SER A 137 -15.78 12.83 -16.31
CA SER A 137 -15.48 11.43 -16.59
C SER A 137 -14.13 11.25 -17.30
N LEU A 138 -13.82 12.10 -18.28
CA LEU A 138 -12.51 12.10 -18.95
C LEU A 138 -11.38 12.46 -17.97
N TRP A 139 -11.55 13.55 -17.21
CA TRP A 139 -10.57 13.99 -16.21
C TRP A 139 -10.31 12.93 -15.14
N ASN A 140 -11.37 12.36 -14.58
CA ASN A 140 -11.31 11.34 -13.54
C ASN A 140 -10.62 10.07 -14.07
N THR A 141 -10.94 9.65 -15.29
CA THR A 141 -10.24 8.53 -15.96
C THR A 141 -8.74 8.79 -16.10
N CYS A 142 -8.36 9.98 -16.57
CA CYS A 142 -6.95 10.37 -16.69
C CYS A 142 -6.25 10.44 -15.33
N THR A 143 -6.91 11.00 -14.31
CA THR A 143 -6.37 11.15 -12.96
C THR A 143 -6.13 9.79 -12.31
N VAL A 144 -7.13 8.90 -12.33
CA VAL A 144 -7.01 7.52 -11.81
C VAL A 144 -5.92 6.76 -12.57
N GLY A 145 -5.85 6.90 -13.90
CA GLY A 145 -4.82 6.26 -14.72
C GLY A 145 -3.40 6.74 -14.37
N PHE A 146 -3.23 8.04 -14.15
CA PHE A 146 -1.94 8.61 -13.72
C PHE A 146 -1.53 8.11 -12.33
N GLU A 147 -2.46 8.13 -11.38
CA GLU A 147 -2.20 7.69 -9.99
C GLU A 147 -1.87 6.19 -9.94
N ARG A 148 -2.56 5.35 -10.73
CA ARG A 148 -2.18 3.93 -10.91
C ARG A 148 -0.76 3.79 -11.42
N GLN A 149 -0.34 4.59 -12.40
CA GLN A 149 1.02 4.53 -12.93
C GLN A 149 2.06 4.97 -11.89
N VAL A 150 1.78 6.01 -11.11
CA VAL A 150 2.65 6.49 -10.03
C VAL A 150 2.82 5.41 -8.96
N VAL A 151 1.72 4.85 -8.45
CA VAL A 151 1.74 3.78 -7.43
C VAL A 151 2.49 2.56 -7.96
N ARG A 152 2.21 2.11 -9.19
CA ARG A 152 2.91 0.97 -9.79
C ARG A 152 4.41 1.20 -9.91
N THR A 153 4.82 2.40 -10.33
CA THR A 153 6.24 2.75 -10.48
C THR A 153 6.94 2.79 -9.13
N SER A 154 6.30 3.41 -8.12
CA SER A 154 6.82 3.48 -6.76
C SER A 154 6.94 2.09 -6.13
N LEU A 155 5.94 1.21 -6.28
CA LEU A 155 6.03 -0.18 -5.82
C LEU A 155 7.18 -0.93 -6.49
N GLY A 156 7.34 -0.78 -7.81
CA GLY A 156 8.45 -1.40 -8.54
C GLY A 156 9.81 -0.94 -8.02
N GLN A 157 9.95 0.35 -7.71
CA GLN A 157 11.16 0.90 -7.09
C GLN A 157 11.36 0.40 -5.66
N ASN A 158 10.33 0.44 -4.82
CA ASN A 158 10.41 0.04 -3.41
C ASN A 158 10.71 -1.46 -3.23
N LEU A 159 10.17 -2.30 -4.12
CA LEU A 159 10.30 -3.75 -4.05
C LEU A 159 11.43 -4.30 -4.94
N ALA A 160 12.17 -3.45 -5.65
CA ALA A 160 13.15 -3.84 -6.66
C ALA A 160 14.10 -4.95 -6.21
N ARG A 161 14.59 -4.90 -4.96
CA ARG A 161 15.49 -5.93 -4.43
C ARG A 161 14.82 -7.28 -4.30
N ILE A 162 13.59 -7.32 -3.79
CA ILE A 162 12.86 -8.57 -3.56
C ILE A 162 12.47 -9.20 -4.90
N LEU A 163 12.16 -8.37 -5.89
CA LEU A 163 11.91 -8.82 -7.25
C LEU A 163 13.13 -9.52 -7.87
N ILE A 164 14.35 -9.12 -7.49
CA ILE A 164 15.60 -9.74 -7.96
C ILE A 164 16.01 -10.93 -7.09
N ARG A 165 15.94 -10.78 -5.76
CA ARG A 165 16.35 -11.79 -4.77
C ARG A 165 15.30 -11.87 -3.66
N PRO A 166 14.32 -12.77 -3.80
CA PRO A 166 13.25 -12.93 -2.83
C PRO A 166 13.78 -13.35 -1.46
N SER A 167 13.59 -12.49 -0.46
CA SER A 167 14.03 -12.73 0.92
C SER A 167 13.10 -11.98 1.88
N ILE A 168 12.75 -12.63 2.98
CA ILE A 168 12.05 -12.00 4.12
C ILE A 168 12.99 -11.63 5.26
N LEU A 169 14.28 -11.96 5.12
CA LEU A 169 15.30 -11.51 6.05
C LEU A 169 15.41 -9.99 6.01
N ARG A 170 15.92 -9.43 7.11
CA ARG A 170 16.14 -8.00 7.20
C ARG A 170 17.05 -7.53 6.06
N PRO A 171 16.66 -6.50 5.29
CA PRO A 171 17.55 -5.96 4.27
C PRO A 171 18.83 -5.42 4.95
N PRO A 172 20.04 -5.89 4.56
CA PRO A 172 21.29 -5.23 4.91
C PRO A 172 21.33 -3.83 4.33
N GLY A 173 21.95 -2.91 5.07
CA GLY A 173 22.24 -1.56 4.62
C GLY A 173 21.25 -0.50 5.10
N ARG A 174 21.37 0.70 4.52
CA ARG A 174 20.47 1.83 4.76
C ARG A 174 19.19 1.61 3.97
N SER A 175 18.03 1.96 4.51
CA SER A 175 16.78 1.98 3.74
C SER A 175 16.80 3.13 2.74
N PHE A 176 17.31 2.84 1.54
CA PHE A 176 16.99 3.58 0.35
C PHE A 176 16.36 2.64 -0.68
N GLU A 177 15.76 3.23 -1.71
CA GLU A 177 15.06 2.62 -2.85
C GLU A 177 15.31 1.11 -3.03
N GLY A 178 14.25 0.30 -3.01
CA GLY A 178 14.33 -1.13 -3.26
C GLY A 178 14.42 -2.01 -2.01
N HIS A 179 14.44 -1.46 -0.79
CA HIS A 179 14.52 -2.25 0.44
C HIS A 179 13.17 -2.54 1.13
N GLY A 180 12.05 -2.22 0.47
CA GLY A 180 10.73 -2.59 0.95
C GLY A 180 10.51 -4.11 0.86
N LEU A 181 9.86 -4.65 1.89
CA LEU A 181 9.34 -6.01 1.93
C LEU A 181 7.84 -6.02 1.74
N GLY A 182 7.39 -6.42 0.56
CA GLY A 182 5.98 -6.66 0.28
C GLY A 182 5.54 -8.03 0.79
N LEU A 183 4.47 -8.06 1.58
CA LEU A 183 3.77 -9.29 1.97
C LEU A 183 2.36 -9.25 1.40
N MET A 184 1.94 -10.33 0.76
CA MET A 184 0.66 -10.43 0.07
C MET A 184 -0.08 -11.70 0.47
N LEU A 185 -1.42 -11.64 0.54
CA LEU A 185 -2.28 -12.81 0.69
C LEU A 185 -3.02 -13.10 -0.61
N LEU A 186 -2.92 -14.34 -1.08
CA LEU A 186 -3.64 -14.87 -2.24
C LEU A 186 -4.56 -16.04 -1.84
N PRO A 187 -5.61 -16.35 -2.62
CA PRO A 187 -6.27 -17.64 -2.53
C PRO A 187 -5.28 -18.77 -2.82
N ARG A 188 -5.29 -19.82 -2.01
CA ARG A 188 -4.34 -20.93 -2.11
C ARG A 188 -4.45 -21.64 -3.47
N GLY A 189 -3.30 -21.98 -4.06
CA GLY A 189 -3.25 -22.65 -5.36
C GLY A 189 -3.76 -21.80 -6.54
N ARG A 190 -4.03 -20.50 -6.33
CA ARG A 190 -4.43 -19.56 -7.37
C ARG A 190 -3.46 -18.38 -7.44
N PRO A 191 -2.20 -18.60 -7.89
CA PRO A 191 -1.21 -17.52 -7.97
C PRO A 191 -1.63 -16.39 -8.93
N ASP A 192 -2.50 -16.69 -9.90
CA ASP A 192 -3.02 -15.70 -10.84
C ASP A 192 -4.20 -14.86 -10.29
N ALA A 193 -4.70 -15.15 -9.09
CA ALA A 193 -5.83 -14.43 -8.52
C ALA A 193 -5.46 -12.98 -8.13
N ALA A 194 -6.48 -12.15 -7.96
CA ALA A 194 -6.28 -10.81 -7.40
C ALA A 194 -5.88 -10.91 -5.91
N PRO A 195 -5.00 -10.02 -5.42
CA PRO A 195 -4.61 -10.02 -4.03
C PRO A 195 -5.75 -9.69 -3.09
N LEU A 196 -5.83 -10.44 -1.99
CA LEU A 196 -6.85 -10.26 -0.96
C LEU A 196 -6.42 -9.23 0.08
N ALA A 197 -5.12 -9.16 0.35
CA ALA A 197 -4.51 -8.22 1.27
C ALA A 197 -3.04 -7.99 0.88
N PHE A 198 -2.52 -6.82 1.21
CA PHE A 198 -1.13 -6.45 0.99
C PHE A 198 -0.65 -5.53 2.11
N CYS A 199 0.64 -5.62 2.44
CA CYS A 199 1.33 -4.62 3.24
C CYS A 199 2.80 -4.56 2.84
N GLU A 200 3.44 -3.46 3.19
CA GLU A 200 4.86 -3.24 2.98
C GLU A 200 5.57 -3.04 4.33
N LEU A 201 6.72 -3.66 4.51
CA LEU A 201 7.62 -3.45 5.62
C LEU A 201 8.89 -2.76 5.14
N CYS A 202 9.32 -1.70 5.81
CA CYS A 202 10.58 -1.02 5.51
C CYS A 202 11.30 -0.62 6.80
N LEU A 203 12.46 0.03 6.70
CA LEU A 203 13.12 0.64 7.85
C LEU A 203 13.07 2.16 7.68
N LEU A 204 12.57 2.87 8.68
CA LEU A 204 12.52 4.34 8.69
C LEU A 204 13.02 4.87 10.04
N PRO A 205 13.40 6.16 10.11
CA PRO A 205 13.63 6.84 11.38
C PRO A 205 12.39 6.80 12.29
N THR A 206 12.61 6.84 13.60
CA THR A 206 11.54 6.76 14.63
C THR A 206 10.88 8.10 14.94
N ASP A 207 11.26 9.17 14.25
CA ASP A 207 10.82 10.54 14.53
C ASP A 207 9.45 10.89 13.94
N GLY A 208 8.76 9.90 13.37
CA GLY A 208 7.42 10.03 12.81
C GLY A 208 7.39 10.72 11.45
N ARG A 209 8.54 10.98 10.81
CA ARG A 209 8.62 11.44 9.42
C ARG A 209 8.00 10.43 8.48
N LYS A 210 7.42 10.92 7.38
CA LYS A 210 6.77 10.09 6.37
C LYS A 210 7.67 9.93 5.16
N ALA A 211 7.65 8.75 4.57
CA ALA A 211 8.32 8.51 3.29
C ALA A 211 7.75 9.37 2.14
N ASP A 212 6.51 9.86 2.27
CA ASP A 212 5.80 10.55 1.18
C ASP A 212 5.93 12.09 1.23
N ASP A 213 6.51 12.66 2.30
CA ASP A 213 6.74 14.10 2.35
C ASP A 213 7.98 14.44 1.52
N THR A 214 7.79 15.02 0.33
CA THR A 214 8.87 15.35 -0.61
C THR A 214 9.97 16.21 0.01
N ALA A 215 9.64 17.10 0.96
CA ALA A 215 10.64 17.89 1.67
C ALA A 215 11.47 17.01 2.63
N GLU A 216 10.83 16.02 3.24
CA GLU A 216 11.48 15.05 4.13
C GLU A 216 12.29 14.02 3.34
N VAL A 217 11.82 13.56 2.18
CA VAL A 217 12.58 12.68 1.27
C VAL A 217 13.88 13.35 0.84
N LEU A 218 13.81 14.63 0.46
CA LEU A 218 15.01 15.39 0.10
C LEU A 218 15.97 15.51 1.29
N ALA A 219 15.44 15.70 2.51
CA ALA A 219 16.24 15.70 3.73
C ALA A 219 16.84 14.32 4.02
N MET A 220 16.09 13.23 3.86
CA MET A 220 16.57 11.86 4.05
C MET A 220 17.69 11.50 3.06
N LEU A 221 17.58 11.97 1.81
CA LEU A 221 18.62 11.85 0.79
C LEU A 221 19.89 12.64 1.15
N SER A 222 19.73 13.74 1.88
CA SER A 222 20.83 14.67 2.23
C SER A 222 21.54 14.32 3.53
N PHE A 223 20.97 13.45 4.38
CA PHE A 223 21.52 13.11 5.68
C PHE A 223 22.25 11.77 5.66
N ASP A 224 23.47 11.75 6.20
CA ASP A 224 24.18 10.55 6.68
C ASP A 224 23.48 9.85 7.88
N GLY A 225 22.25 10.30 8.21
CA GLY A 225 21.48 10.05 9.43
C GLY A 225 20.49 8.89 9.36
N LEU A 226 20.52 8.03 8.34
CA LEU A 226 19.95 6.68 8.47
C LEU A 226 20.92 5.85 9.32
N SER A 227 20.91 6.16 10.61
CA SER A 227 21.80 5.63 11.64
C SER A 227 21.44 4.18 11.97
N ALA A 228 22.19 3.59 12.90
CA ALA A 228 21.85 2.34 13.59
C ALA A 228 20.41 2.31 14.19
N ASP A 229 19.73 3.47 14.23
CA ASP A 229 18.43 3.69 14.87
C ASP A 229 17.23 3.56 13.91
N ALA A 230 17.44 3.12 12.67
CA ALA A 230 16.32 2.79 11.79
C ALA A 230 15.50 1.62 12.37
N GLU A 231 14.20 1.82 12.44
CA GLU A 231 13.24 0.87 13.01
C GLU A 231 12.25 0.39 11.93
N PRO A 232 11.69 -0.82 12.11
CA PRO A 232 10.67 -1.37 11.23
C PRO A 232 9.43 -0.48 11.15
N TYR A 233 8.95 -0.29 9.93
CA TYR A 233 7.76 0.47 9.61
C TYR A 233 6.82 -0.33 8.73
N LEU A 234 5.53 -0.32 9.07
CA LEU A 234 4.45 -0.90 8.29
C LEU A 234 3.79 0.19 7.44
N LEU A 235 3.83 0.01 6.12
CA LEU A 235 3.27 0.90 5.11
C LEU A 235 2.25 0.15 4.24
N ASN A 236 1.46 0.90 3.48
CA ASN A 236 0.62 0.39 2.39
C ASN A 236 -0.29 -0.80 2.80
N PHE A 237 -0.73 -0.82 4.06
CA PHE A 237 -1.53 -1.92 4.59
C PHE A 237 -2.97 -1.82 4.10
N CYS A 238 -3.43 -2.81 3.34
CA CYS A 238 -4.77 -2.84 2.78
C CYS A 238 -5.35 -4.26 2.73
N VAL A 239 -6.69 -4.33 2.82
CA VAL A 239 -7.47 -5.55 2.63
C VAL A 239 -8.60 -5.23 1.65
N ALA A 240 -8.75 -6.08 0.65
CA ALA A 240 -9.78 -5.96 -0.37
C ALA A 240 -11.15 -5.83 0.29
N ARG A 241 -11.99 -4.88 -0.16
CA ARG A 241 -13.24 -4.52 0.52
C ARG A 241 -14.15 -5.73 0.79
N ALA A 242 -14.27 -6.65 -0.17
CA ALA A 242 -15.09 -7.87 -0.07
C ALA A 242 -14.63 -8.87 1.01
N PHE A 243 -13.39 -8.73 1.47
CA PHE A 243 -12.70 -9.66 2.37
C PHE A 243 -12.40 -9.03 3.75
N ARG A 244 -12.80 -7.78 3.99
CA ARG A 244 -12.68 -7.12 5.30
C ARG A 244 -13.58 -7.81 6.33
N ARG A 245 -13.22 -7.63 7.61
CA ARG A 245 -13.94 -8.21 8.78
C ARG A 245 -13.95 -9.76 8.84
N ARG A 246 -13.14 -10.43 8.02
CA ARG A 246 -12.97 -11.89 8.02
C ARG A 246 -11.67 -12.35 8.70
N GLY A 247 -11.00 -11.48 9.44
CA GLY A 247 -9.73 -11.80 10.12
C GLY A 247 -8.46 -11.67 9.26
N LEU A 248 -8.56 -11.52 7.93
CA LEU A 248 -7.39 -11.41 7.04
C LEU A 248 -6.43 -10.29 7.41
N GLY A 249 -6.95 -9.12 7.78
CA GLY A 249 -6.10 -8.01 8.24
C GLY A 249 -5.32 -8.37 9.51
N ARG A 250 -5.96 -9.02 10.48
CA ARG A 250 -5.26 -9.46 11.70
C ARG A 250 -4.21 -10.53 11.39
N ALA A 251 -4.51 -11.42 10.45
CA ALA A 251 -3.60 -12.47 10.03
C ALA A 251 -2.35 -11.90 9.33
N LEU A 252 -2.54 -10.98 8.37
CA LEU A 252 -1.43 -10.31 7.68
C LEU A 252 -0.61 -9.42 8.62
N LEU A 253 -1.27 -8.68 9.52
CA LEU A 253 -0.58 -7.86 10.52
C LEU A 253 0.26 -8.74 11.45
N GLY A 254 -0.31 -9.85 11.95
CA GLY A 254 0.41 -10.80 12.80
C GLY A 254 1.63 -11.39 12.09
N LEU A 255 1.50 -11.75 10.81
CA LEU A 255 2.60 -12.21 9.98
C LEU A 255 3.71 -11.16 9.85
N ALA A 256 3.35 -9.90 9.60
CA ALA A 256 4.30 -8.79 9.51
C ALA A 256 5.03 -8.57 10.85
N GLU A 257 4.32 -8.63 11.97
CA GLU A 257 4.89 -8.56 13.32
C GLU A 257 5.88 -9.71 13.58
N ASP A 258 5.53 -10.94 13.18
CA ASP A 258 6.36 -12.12 13.37
C ASP A 258 7.65 -12.05 12.53
N VAL A 259 7.58 -11.56 11.28
CA VAL A 259 8.77 -11.27 10.46
C VAL A 259 9.69 -10.28 11.17
N VAL A 260 9.15 -9.17 11.67
CA VAL A 260 9.92 -8.12 12.34
C VAL A 260 10.58 -8.64 13.62
N LEU A 261 9.81 -9.34 14.46
CA LEU A 261 10.30 -9.81 15.75
C LEU A 261 11.36 -10.91 15.58
N ARG A 262 11.06 -11.91 14.75
CA ARG A 262 11.82 -13.17 14.72
C ARG A 262 12.96 -13.14 13.72
N LEU A 263 12.74 -12.53 12.55
CA LEU A 263 13.76 -12.50 11.50
C LEU A 263 14.57 -11.22 11.53
N TRP A 264 13.93 -10.07 11.82
CA TRP A 264 14.64 -8.80 11.87
C TRP A 264 15.23 -8.49 13.25
N GLY A 265 14.81 -9.23 14.28
CA GLY A 265 15.31 -9.11 15.65
C GLY A 265 14.94 -7.77 16.30
N ARG A 266 13.83 -7.16 15.87
CA ARG A 266 13.38 -5.85 16.37
C ARG A 266 12.14 -6.02 17.23
N ARG A 267 12.08 -5.22 18.31
CA ARG A 267 10.98 -5.25 19.28
C ARG A 267 9.95 -4.16 19.07
N ARG A 268 10.09 -3.35 18.04
CA ARG A 268 9.21 -2.21 17.79
C ARG A 268 8.79 -2.23 16.33
N LEU A 269 7.51 -1.97 16.10
CA LEU A 269 6.95 -1.75 14.77
C LEU A 269 6.15 -0.46 14.80
N TYR A 270 6.49 0.44 13.88
CA TYR A 270 5.86 1.74 13.73
C TYR A 270 4.96 1.78 12.49
N LEU A 271 3.98 2.68 12.50
CA LEU A 271 3.12 2.94 11.35
C LEU A 271 2.49 4.32 11.45
N HIS A 272 1.91 4.78 10.34
CA HIS A 272 0.96 5.89 10.34
C HIS A 272 -0.44 5.36 10.05
N ALA A 273 -1.39 5.74 10.89
CA ALA A 273 -2.80 5.45 10.67
C ALA A 273 -3.57 6.75 10.44
N ASP A 274 -4.43 6.77 9.43
CA ASP A 274 -5.38 7.87 9.26
C ASP A 274 -6.31 7.99 10.49
N GLU A 275 -6.79 9.20 10.78
CA GLU A 275 -7.61 9.48 11.96
C GLU A 275 -8.99 8.82 11.95
N GLU A 276 -9.41 8.26 10.82
CA GLU A 276 -10.67 7.56 10.72
C GLU A 276 -10.72 6.38 11.71
N GLU A 277 -11.85 6.25 12.41
CA GLU A 277 -12.07 5.25 13.46
C GLU A 277 -11.78 3.82 12.99
N GLY A 278 -11.98 3.53 11.70
CA GLY A 278 -11.78 2.20 11.13
C GLY A 278 -10.32 1.73 11.16
N ALA A 279 -9.38 2.57 10.71
CA ALA A 279 -7.96 2.20 10.62
C ALA A 279 -7.27 2.30 11.98
N SER A 280 -7.43 3.45 12.65
CA SER A 280 -6.87 3.67 13.99
C SER A 280 -7.43 2.66 15.00
N GLY A 281 -8.75 2.42 15.01
CA GLY A 281 -9.38 1.41 15.86
C GLY A 281 -8.90 -0.01 15.60
N PHE A 282 -8.61 -0.36 14.34
CA PHE A 282 -8.01 -1.65 14.01
C PHE A 282 -6.63 -1.82 14.67
N TYR A 283 -5.73 -0.84 14.53
CA TYR A 283 -4.39 -0.91 15.12
C TYR A 283 -4.40 -0.81 16.65
N LEU A 284 -5.23 0.06 17.23
CA LEU A 284 -5.45 0.12 18.68
C LEU A 284 -5.89 -1.24 19.22
N SER A 285 -6.83 -1.91 18.54
CA SER A 285 -7.29 -3.26 18.91
C SER A 285 -6.23 -4.35 18.77
N ALA A 286 -5.14 -4.06 18.04
CA ALA A 286 -3.98 -4.93 17.88
C ALA A 286 -2.84 -4.59 18.87
N GLY A 287 -3.03 -3.61 19.75
CA GLY A 287 -2.07 -3.20 20.78
C GLY A 287 -1.08 -2.12 20.33
N TYR A 288 -1.37 -1.41 19.24
CA TYR A 288 -0.61 -0.20 18.91
C TYR A 288 -1.07 0.97 19.78
N GLU A 289 -0.15 1.87 20.08
CA GLU A 289 -0.36 3.10 20.83
C GLU A 289 0.08 4.32 20.02
N PHE A 290 -0.52 5.48 20.31
CA PHE A 290 -0.08 6.75 19.73
C PHE A 290 1.21 7.20 20.42
N VAL A 291 2.24 7.52 19.64
CA VAL A 291 3.56 7.94 20.17
C VAL A 291 3.86 9.43 19.96
N GLY A 292 2.92 10.17 19.37
CA GLY A 292 3.08 11.59 19.01
C GLY A 292 4.01 11.78 17.81
N GLY A 293 3.92 12.94 17.16
CA GLY A 293 4.75 13.24 16.00
C GLY A 293 4.70 14.71 15.57
N ARG A 294 5.65 15.11 14.71
CA ARG A 294 5.57 16.41 14.05
C ARG A 294 4.32 16.43 13.17
N GLY A 295 3.33 17.25 13.54
CA GLY A 295 2.12 17.43 12.76
C GLY A 295 0.87 16.75 13.33
N ASP A 296 0.74 16.62 14.65
CA ASP A 296 -0.49 16.21 15.34
C ASP A 296 -1.61 17.28 15.24
N GLY A 297 -2.02 17.61 14.01
CA GLY A 297 -3.15 18.48 13.71
C GLY A 297 -4.35 17.67 13.24
N GLU A 298 -5.55 18.19 13.48
CA GLU A 298 -6.81 17.60 13.02
C GLU A 298 -6.74 17.30 11.51
N GLY A 299 -7.10 16.06 11.13
CA GLY A 299 -7.05 15.54 9.77
C GLY A 299 -5.70 14.99 9.32
N LYS A 300 -4.68 14.88 10.19
CA LYS A 300 -3.38 14.30 9.83
C LYS A 300 -3.22 12.85 10.32
N PRO A 301 -2.61 11.96 9.52
CA PRO A 301 -2.34 10.59 9.94
C PRO A 301 -1.48 10.58 11.20
N ARG A 302 -1.91 9.80 12.19
CA ARG A 302 -1.28 9.68 13.51
C ARG A 302 -0.18 8.65 13.49
N HIS A 303 0.94 8.99 14.13
CA HIS A 303 2.06 8.11 14.31
C HIS A 303 1.78 7.12 15.46
N MET A 304 1.87 5.82 15.16
CA MET A 304 1.61 4.75 16.10
C MET A 304 2.79 3.78 16.19
N ARG A 305 2.91 3.13 17.34
CA ARG A 305 3.93 2.11 17.62
C ARG A 305 3.32 0.94 18.36
N LYS A 306 3.90 -0.24 18.21
CA LYS A 306 3.69 -1.38 19.10
C LYS A 306 5.02 -1.94 19.57
N GLU A 307 5.11 -2.22 20.87
CA GLU A 307 6.17 -3.06 21.44
C GLU A 307 5.82 -4.53 21.17
N LEU A 308 6.65 -5.21 20.38
CA LEU A 308 6.54 -6.62 20.04
C LEU A 308 7.19 -7.43 21.16
N GLY A 309 6.36 -8.02 22.01
CA GLY A 309 6.78 -9.04 22.97
C GLY A 309 6.99 -10.38 22.29
N ALA A 310 7.82 -11.24 22.89
CA ALA A 310 7.67 -12.67 22.64
C ALA A 310 6.20 -13.00 22.98
N ARG A 311 5.42 -13.43 22.00
CA ARG A 311 4.10 -14.00 22.31
C ARG A 311 4.41 -15.16 23.25
N GLU A 312 4.10 -15.01 24.53
CA GLU A 312 3.93 -16.18 25.37
C GLU A 312 2.93 -17.03 24.60
N ALA A 313 3.27 -18.30 24.35
CA ALA A 313 2.39 -19.22 23.68
C ALA A 313 1.16 -19.43 24.58
N THR A 314 0.27 -18.44 24.60
CA THR A 314 -1.01 -18.50 25.29
C THR A 314 -1.76 -19.60 24.57
N GLY A 315 -1.81 -20.75 25.22
CA GLY A 315 -2.41 -21.97 24.72
C GLY A 315 -3.76 -21.67 24.12
N ALA A 316 -3.95 -22.13 22.88
CA ALA A 316 -5.23 -22.16 22.22
C ALA A 316 -6.16 -23.15 22.94
N GLU A 317 -6.77 -22.71 24.02
CA GLU A 317 -8.03 -23.26 24.54
C GLU A 317 -9.10 -22.16 24.43
N ALA A 318 -9.77 -22.12 23.27
CA ALA A 318 -11.08 -21.50 23.08
C ALA A 318 -11.76 -22.13 21.86
#